data_AF-A0A1X7TYF0-F1
#
_entry.id   AF-A0A1X7TYF0-F1
#
_cell.length_a   1.000
_cell.length_b   1.000
_cell.length_c   1.000
_cell.angle_alpha   90.00
_cell.angle_beta   90.00
_cell.angle_gamma   90.00
#
_symmetry.space_group_name_H-M   'P 1'
#
loop_
_entity.id
_entity.type
_entity.pdbx_description
1 polymer ?
#
loop_
_entity_poly.entity_id
_entity_poly.type
_entity_poly.pdbx_seq_one_letter_code
_entity_poly.pdbx_strand_id
1 'polypeptide(L)'
;MLPMSVCNAFVRERIILTVSFHRYRIDCAEFFEPVPFNESSPSPGDHVKIYRFSVYDLSRNEVIIRYFLERTKDTIYNHVLSYSKGSDRGQVQVYGSMCPNYWEIRRSIMKRIENDIK
;
A
#
# COMPACT_ATOMS: atom_id res chain seq x y z
N MET A 1 13.60 14.38 5.28
CA MET A 1 13.13 13.24 4.45
C MET A 1 14.35 12.61 3.82
N LEU A 2 14.56 11.30 4.00
CA LEU A 2 15.64 10.60 3.30
C LEU A 2 15.31 10.52 1.80
N PRO A 3 16.31 10.66 0.91
CA PRO A 3 16.10 10.53 -0.52
C PRO A 3 15.64 9.11 -0.87
N MET A 4 14.72 8.99 -1.83
CA MET A 4 14.14 7.70 -2.21
C MET A 4 15.15 6.71 -2.80
N SER A 5 16.33 7.16 -3.24
CA SER A 5 17.44 6.26 -3.61
C SER A 5 18.01 5.46 -2.44
N VAL A 6 17.71 5.84 -1.19
CA VAL A 6 18.02 5.09 0.04
C VAL A 6 16.85 4.15 0.41
N CYS A 7 15.69 4.34 -0.19
CA CYS A 7 14.53 3.46 -0.04
C CYS A 7 14.52 2.46 -1.20
N ASN A 8 14.30 1.18 -0.94
CA ASN A 8 14.12 0.14 -1.96
C ASN A 8 12.80 0.33 -2.76
N ALA A 9 12.46 1.54 -3.21
CA ALA A 9 11.23 1.86 -3.93
C ALA A 9 11.34 3.16 -4.74
N PHE A 10 10.57 3.24 -5.83
CA PHE A 10 10.32 4.49 -6.55
C PHE A 10 8.86 4.95 -6.41
N VAL A 11 8.63 6.26 -6.52
CA VAL A 11 7.26 6.81 -6.62
C VAL A 11 6.79 6.65 -8.04
N ARG A 12 5.73 5.86 -8.20
CA ARG A 12 5.11 5.55 -9.48
C ARG A 12 4.09 6.60 -9.89
N GLU A 13 3.31 7.11 -8.95
CA GLU A 13 2.24 8.07 -9.19
C GLU A 13 2.01 8.91 -7.93
N ARG A 14 1.58 10.17 -8.13
CA ARG A 14 1.06 11.02 -7.07
C ARG A 14 -0.32 11.53 -7.47
N ILE A 15 -1.33 11.22 -6.66
CA ILE A 15 -2.72 11.57 -6.91
C ILE A 15 -3.15 12.61 -5.88
N ILE A 16 -3.86 13.64 -6.31
CA ILE A 16 -4.52 14.59 -5.42
C ILE A 16 -6.02 14.35 -5.48
N LEU A 17 -6.65 14.22 -4.33
CA LEU A 17 -8.08 14.01 -4.18
C LEU A 17 -8.68 15.09 -3.31
N THR A 18 -9.91 15.48 -3.62
CA THR A 18 -10.71 16.37 -2.78
C THR A 18 -11.96 15.63 -2.34
N VAL A 19 -12.13 15.40 -1.04
CA VAL A 19 -13.31 14.76 -0.44
C VAL A 19 -13.89 15.74 0.57
N SER A 20 -15.16 16.12 0.40
CA SER A 20 -15.85 17.06 1.29
C SER A 20 -15.07 18.36 1.56
N PHE A 21 -14.54 18.99 0.50
CA PHE A 21 -13.69 20.19 0.54
C PHE A 21 -12.31 20.01 1.20
N HIS A 22 -11.99 18.82 1.68
CA HIS A 22 -10.68 18.50 2.24
C HIS A 22 -9.78 17.85 1.19
N ARG A 23 -8.49 18.23 1.18
CA ARG A 23 -7.52 17.73 0.19
C ARG A 23 -6.66 16.63 0.77
N TYR A 24 -6.53 15.55 0.01
CA TYR A 24 -5.69 14.41 0.29
C TYR A 24 -4.69 14.19 -0.83
N ARG A 25 -3.52 13.63 -0.49
CA ARG A 25 -2.53 13.18 -1.46
C ARG A 25 -2.30 11.70 -1.30
N ILE A 26 -2.32 10.96 -2.39
CA ILE A 26 -1.88 9.57 -2.41
C ILE A 26 -0.52 9.53 -3.10
N ASP A 27 0.51 9.09 -2.37
CA ASP A 27 1.79 8.74 -2.96
C ASP A 27 1.84 7.22 -3.18
N CYS A 28 1.87 6.82 -4.45
CA CYS A 28 1.97 5.43 -4.88
C CYS A 28 3.45 5.09 -5.10
N ALA A 29 3.94 4.06 -4.43
CA ALA A 29 5.29 3.58 -4.55
C ALA A 29 5.33 2.08 -4.88
N GLU A 30 6.35 1.70 -5.64
CA GLU A 30 6.64 0.31 -6.03
C GLU A 30 8.03 -0.03 -5.54
N PHE A 31 8.16 -1.18 -4.88
CA PHE A 31 9.45 -1.66 -4.39
C PHE A 31 10.24 -2.32 -5.52
N PHE A 32 11.55 -2.04 -5.60
CA PHE A 32 12.41 -2.65 -6.62
C PHE A 32 12.66 -4.13 -6.30
N GLU A 33 12.89 -4.41 -5.02
CA GLU A 33 13.06 -5.76 -4.50
C GLU A 33 11.98 -6.04 -3.43
N PRO A 34 11.58 -7.31 -3.25
CA PRO A 34 10.57 -7.66 -2.25
C PRO A 34 10.99 -7.24 -0.83
N VAL A 35 10.23 -6.33 -0.20
CA VAL A 35 10.52 -5.91 1.19
C VAL A 35 9.82 -6.85 2.16
N PRO A 36 10.54 -7.50 3.11
CA PRO A 36 9.94 -8.39 4.09
C PRO A 36 8.82 -7.71 4.87
N PHE A 37 7.73 -8.43 5.10
CA PHE A 37 6.67 -7.95 5.99
C PHE A 37 7.14 -7.87 7.45
N ASN A 38 7.96 -8.83 7.88
CA ASN A 38 8.55 -8.92 9.21
C ASN A 38 10.00 -9.41 9.09
N GLU A 39 10.96 -8.64 9.60
CA GLU A 39 12.40 -9.00 9.53
C GLU A 39 12.73 -10.24 10.36
N SER A 40 11.90 -10.55 11.35
CA SER A 40 12.02 -11.73 12.21
C SER A 40 11.37 -13.00 11.63
N SER A 41 10.85 -12.95 10.40
CA SER A 41 10.22 -14.12 9.78
C SER A 41 11.27 -15.21 9.53
N PRO A 42 11.00 -16.48 9.89
CA PRO A 42 11.93 -17.59 9.65
C PRO A 42 12.20 -17.83 8.15
N SER A 43 11.31 -17.34 7.28
CA SER A 43 11.47 -17.37 5.82
C SER A 43 11.36 -15.97 5.22
N PRO A 44 12.44 -15.17 5.23
CA PRO A 44 12.48 -13.85 4.61
C PRO A 44 12.34 -13.99 3.10
N GLY A 45 11.13 -13.74 2.57
CA GLY A 45 10.78 -13.90 1.14
C GLY A 45 9.38 -14.49 0.92
N ASP A 46 8.84 -15.17 1.94
CA ASP A 46 7.50 -15.75 1.88
C ASP A 46 6.40 -14.71 2.12
N HIS A 47 6.71 -13.61 2.81
CA HIS A 47 5.82 -12.46 3.01
C HIS A 47 6.51 -11.17 2.62
N VAL A 48 6.09 -10.57 1.51
CA VAL A 48 6.77 -9.41 0.92
C VAL A 48 5.79 -8.34 0.46
N LYS A 49 6.21 -7.08 0.53
CA LYS A 49 5.47 -5.93 0.01
C LYS A 49 5.94 -5.59 -1.41
N ILE A 50 5.00 -5.39 -2.32
CA ILE A 50 5.23 -5.08 -3.74
C ILE A 50 4.89 -3.62 -4.03
N TYR A 51 3.72 -3.17 -3.57
CA TYR A 51 3.29 -1.79 -3.70
C TYR A 51 2.95 -1.18 -2.34
N ARG A 52 3.12 0.13 -2.23
CA ARG A 52 2.69 0.94 -1.09
C ARG A 52 1.93 2.16 -1.59
N PHE A 53 0.77 2.42 -1.00
CA PHE A 53 -0.01 3.63 -1.24
C PHE A 53 -0.14 4.35 0.09
N SER A 54 0.47 5.54 0.20
CA SER A 54 0.40 6.34 1.42
C SER A 54 -0.57 7.48 1.20
N VAL A 55 -1.65 7.52 1.99
CA VAL A 55 -2.66 8.58 1.94
C VAL A 55 -2.31 9.62 2.99
N TYR A 56 -2.06 10.83 2.52
CA TYR A 56 -1.75 12.00 3.32
C TYR A 56 -2.97 12.89 3.44
N ASP A 57 -3.24 13.31 4.66
CA ASP A 57 -4.03 14.50 4.92
C ASP A 57 -3.13 15.72 4.69
N LEU A 58 -3.48 16.58 3.73
CA LEU A 58 -2.66 17.74 3.37
C LEU A 58 -2.79 18.92 4.34
N SER A 59 -3.87 19.04 5.11
CA SER A 59 -3.98 20.12 6.11
C SER A 59 -3.09 19.82 7.31
N ARG A 60 -2.99 18.55 7.68
CA ARG A 60 -2.19 18.05 8.79
C ARG A 60 -0.76 17.73 8.40
N ASN A 61 -0.51 17.48 7.11
CA ASN A 61 0.75 16.96 6.57
C ASN A 61 1.15 15.62 7.20
N GLU A 62 0.17 14.75 7.41
CA GLU A 62 0.31 13.46 8.11
C GLU A 62 -0.18 12.30 7.23
N VAL A 63 0.45 11.12 7.36
CA VAL A 63 -0.09 9.90 6.75
C VAL A 63 -1.23 9.36 7.63
N ILE A 64 -2.43 9.33 7.09
CA ILE A 64 -3.63 8.86 7.81
C ILE A 64 -3.90 7.37 7.61
N ILE A 65 -3.54 6.82 6.45
CA ILE A 65 -3.66 5.39 6.16
C ILE A 65 -2.63 4.98 5.11
N ARG A 66 -2.15 3.74 5.23
CA ARG A 66 -1.30 3.11 4.21
C ARG A 66 -1.99 1.85 3.71
N TYR A 67 -1.94 1.63 2.40
CA TYR A 67 -2.29 0.36 1.79
C TYR A 67 -1.04 -0.32 1.23
N PHE A 68 -1.02 -1.65 1.27
CA PHE A 68 0.08 -2.45 0.77
C PHE A 68 -0.46 -3.57 -0.10
N LEU A 69 0.13 -3.76 -1.29
CA LEU A 69 0.00 -5.06 -1.95
C LEU A 69 1.08 -5.97 -1.38
N GLU A 70 0.65 -7.04 -0.76
CA GLU A 70 1.49 -8.05 -0.14
C GLU A 70 1.38 -9.36 -0.91
N ARG A 71 2.50 -10.06 -1.06
CA ARG A 71 2.52 -11.45 -1.50
C ARG A 71 2.88 -12.32 -0.31
N THR A 72 2.02 -13.26 -0.01
CA THR A 72 2.14 -14.21 1.11
C THR A 72 2.18 -15.62 0.55
N LYS A 73 3.07 -16.45 1.09
CA LYS A 73 3.19 -17.88 0.78
C LYS A 73 2.72 -18.71 1.97
N ASP A 74 1.55 -19.32 1.81
CA ASP A 74 1.08 -20.37 2.71
C ASP A 74 1.35 -21.73 2.01
N THR A 75 0.35 -22.30 1.34
CA THR A 75 0.50 -23.47 0.45
C THR A 75 0.86 -23.06 -0.98
N ILE A 76 0.31 -21.92 -1.42
CA ILE A 76 0.57 -21.26 -2.71
C ILE A 76 0.84 -19.79 -2.45
N TYR A 77 1.52 -19.13 -3.38
CA TYR A 77 1.62 -17.67 -3.35
C TYR A 77 0.23 -17.07 -3.56
N ASN A 78 -0.11 -16.08 -2.74
CA ASN A 78 -1.31 -15.28 -2.85
C ASN A 78 -0.98 -13.79 -2.71
N HIS A 79 -1.71 -12.95 -3.44
CA HIS A 79 -1.59 -11.50 -3.39
C HIS A 79 -2.79 -10.91 -2.66
N VAL A 80 -2.51 -10.09 -1.66
CA VAL A 80 -3.49 -9.50 -0.77
C VAL A 80 -3.23 -8.00 -0.69
N LEU A 81 -4.27 -7.20 -0.90
CA LEU A 81 -4.25 -5.78 -0.58
C LEU A 81 -4.69 -5.62 0.87
N SER A 82 -3.81 -5.08 1.69
CA SER A 82 -4.03 -4.81 3.11
C SER A 82 -3.94 -3.31 3.41
N TYR A 83 -4.41 -2.93 4.60
CA TYR A 83 -4.32 -1.56 5.09
C TYR A 83 -3.70 -1.49 6.49
N SER A 84 -3.14 -0.34 6.82
CA SER A 84 -2.65 0.02 8.16
C SER A 84 -3.02 1.47 8.48
N LYS A 85 -3.79 1.65 9.56
CA LYS A 85 -4.29 2.94 10.07
C LYS A 85 -4.02 3.02 11.58
N GLY A 86 -2.96 3.70 11.98
CA GLY A 86 -2.51 3.69 13.38
C GLY A 86 -2.15 2.27 13.83
N SER A 87 -2.80 1.78 14.90
CA SER A 87 -2.69 0.39 15.38
C SER A 87 -3.59 -0.59 14.63
N ASP A 88 -4.57 -0.10 13.87
CA ASP A 88 -5.49 -0.95 13.11
C ASP A 88 -4.83 -1.45 11.82
N ARG A 89 -5.05 -2.73 11.52
CA ARG A 89 -4.57 -3.42 10.32
C ARG A 89 -5.61 -4.42 9.87
N GLY A 90 -5.79 -4.53 8.56
CA GLY A 90 -6.73 -5.50 8.00
C GLY A 90 -6.54 -5.75 6.52
N GLN A 91 -7.33 -6.67 6.00
CA GLN A 91 -7.35 -7.02 4.59
C GLN A 91 -8.46 -6.23 3.87
N VAL A 92 -8.15 -5.75 2.67
CA VAL A 92 -9.08 -5.06 1.78
C VAL A 92 -9.60 -6.01 0.71
N GLN A 93 -8.70 -6.75 0.06
CA GLN A 93 -9.04 -7.61 -1.07
C GLN A 93 -7.98 -8.69 -1.27
N VAL A 94 -8.42 -9.90 -1.65
CA VAL A 94 -7.56 -11.01 -2.07
C VAL A 94 -7.64 -11.13 -3.59
N TYR A 95 -6.49 -11.18 -4.27
CA TYR A 95 -6.37 -11.33 -5.72
C TYR A 95 -5.98 -12.76 -6.16
N GLY A 96 -5.59 -13.61 -5.20
CA GLY A 96 -5.17 -14.99 -5.45
C GLY A 96 -3.74 -15.09 -5.95
N SER A 97 -3.43 -16.14 -6.70
CA SER A 97 -2.05 -16.51 -7.03
C SER A 97 -1.40 -15.66 -8.12
N MET A 98 -2.19 -15.05 -9.00
CA MET A 98 -1.67 -14.10 -9.97
C MET A 98 -1.53 -12.72 -9.35
N CYS A 99 -0.39 -12.07 -9.59
CA CYS A 99 -0.21 -10.69 -9.16
C CYS A 99 -1.17 -9.79 -9.95
N PRO A 100 -2.02 -8.99 -9.28
CA PRO A 100 -2.86 -8.03 -9.98
C PRO A 100 -2.00 -6.97 -10.65
N ASN A 101 -2.49 -6.39 -11.73
CA ASN A 101 -1.79 -5.28 -12.35
C ASN A 101 -1.99 -3.98 -11.52
N TYR A 102 -1.09 -3.02 -11.72
CA TYR A 102 -1.11 -1.74 -10.99
C TYR A 102 -2.46 -1.02 -11.05
N TRP A 103 -3.12 -1.02 -12.21
CA TRP A 103 -4.37 -0.27 -12.42
C TRP A 103 -5.56 -0.89 -11.69
N GLU A 104 -5.58 -2.21 -11.56
CA GLU A 104 -6.55 -2.93 -10.73
C GLU A 104 -6.41 -2.57 -9.26
N ILE A 105 -5.18 -2.58 -8.74
CA ILE A 105 -4.88 -2.22 -7.35
C ILE A 105 -5.28 -0.77 -7.08
N ARG A 106 -4.87 0.14 -7.97
CA ARG A 106 -5.22 1.56 -7.91
C ARG A 106 -6.74 1.75 -7.85
N ARG A 107 -7.50 1.05 -8.70
CA ARG A 107 -8.97 1.13 -8.71
C ARG A 107 -9.58 0.65 -7.39
N SER A 108 -9.10 -0.47 -6.85
CA SER A 108 -9.56 -0.99 -5.55
C SER A 108 -9.28 0.00 -4.41
N ILE A 109 -8.10 0.62 -4.39
CA ILE A 109 -7.74 1.62 -3.37
C ILE A 109 -8.60 2.87 -3.50
N MET A 110 -8.79 3.39 -4.71
CA MET A 110 -9.64 4.55 -4.94
C MET A 110 -11.07 4.33 -4.42
N LYS A 111 -11.66 3.18 -4.75
CA LYS A 111 -12.99 2.79 -4.23
C LYS A 111 -13.02 2.67 -2.71
N ARG A 112 -11.93 2.19 -2.10
CA ARG A 112 -11.83 2.00 -0.64
C ARG A 112 -11.67 3.32 0.09
N ILE A 113 -10.84 4.22 -0.42
CA ILE A 113 -10.56 5.54 0.16
C ILE A 113 -11.83 6.37 0.30
N GLU A 114 -12.74 6.32 -0.66
CA GLU A 114 -14.04 7.00 -0.57
C GLU A 114 -14.90 6.53 0.61
N ASN A 115 -14.66 5.33 1.14
CA ASN A 115 -15.33 4.82 2.34
C ASN A 115 -14.53 5.07 3.62
N ASP A 116 -13.19 5.05 3.54
CA ASP A 116 -12.32 5.20 4.71
C ASP A 116 -12.10 6.66 5.16
N ILE A 117 -12.41 7.64 4.29
CA ILE A 117 -12.24 9.09 4.50
C ILE A 117 -13.57 9.83 4.76
N LYS A 118 -14.71 9.18 4.57
CA LYS A 118 -16.01 9.72 5.04
C LYS A 118 -16.08 9.69 6.57
#